data_AF-A0AAV8XBI7-F1
#
_entry.id   AF-A0AAV8XBI7-F1
#
_cell.length_a   1.000
_cell.length_b   1.000
_cell.length_c   1.000
_cell.angle_alpha   90.00
_cell.angle_beta   90.00
_cell.angle_gamma   90.00
#
_symmetry.space_group_name_H-M   'P 1'
#
loop_
_entity.id
_entity.type
_entity.pdbx_description
1 polymer ?
#
loop_
_entity_poly.entity_id
_entity_poly.type
_entity_poly.pdbx_seq_one_letter_code
_entity_poly.pdbx_strand_id
1 'polypeptide(L)'
;MNKKKHQNDPNGDESSESGDENQNNVECSHINKAVDLQRVKKSLNTTGFLTDCEECKKLPVDNDMGDIEYDLSLWLCLKCGNQACGRGRNKHALKHYDIPHSDSHAMCVNTTVWSVWCYECDDEVNLTCRRKLQEAVEFLRKRAESNKIKQQPSVPPIVDGILAVASSLPVTGSTGAMPKITNSF
;
A
#
# COMPACT_ATOMS: atom_id res chain seq x y z
N MET A 1 -28.67 -72.87 -15.28
CA MET A 1 -27.90 -72.87 -14.02
C MET A 1 -27.33 -71.46 -13.80
N ASN A 2 -28.05 -70.57 -13.10
CA ASN A 2 -27.96 -70.27 -11.65
C ASN A 2 -26.75 -69.35 -11.32
N LYS A 3 -26.97 -68.04 -11.09
CA LYS A 3 -27.17 -67.35 -9.77
C LYS A 3 -25.81 -67.04 -9.09
N LYS A 4 -25.44 -65.88 -8.53
CA LYS A 4 -26.03 -64.61 -8.01
C LYS A 4 -24.87 -63.59 -7.90
N LYS A 5 -25.02 -62.29 -8.19
CA LYS A 5 -25.32 -61.16 -7.27
C LYS A 5 -24.65 -61.23 -5.88
N HIS A 6 -23.73 -60.29 -5.59
CA HIS A 6 -23.54 -59.72 -4.25
C HIS A 6 -23.13 -58.24 -4.38
N GLN A 7 -24.00 -57.35 -3.90
CA GLN A 7 -23.72 -55.94 -3.62
C GLN A 7 -23.09 -55.85 -2.22
N ASN A 8 -22.19 -54.90 -2.00
CA ASN A 8 -22.10 -54.19 -0.71
C ASN A 8 -21.40 -52.84 -0.93
N ASP A 9 -22.15 -51.78 -0.65
CA ASP A 9 -21.71 -50.39 -0.49
C ASP A 9 -21.05 -50.18 0.91
N PRO A 10 -20.91 -48.96 1.46
CA PRO A 10 -19.61 -48.32 1.72
C PRO A 10 -19.35 -48.07 3.23
N ASN A 11 -18.11 -48.13 3.67
CA ASN A 11 -17.67 -47.58 4.96
C ASN A 11 -16.13 -47.55 4.90
N GLY A 12 -15.44 -46.43 5.07
CA GLY A 12 -15.62 -45.47 6.14
C GLY A 12 -14.51 -45.72 7.15
N ASP A 13 -13.30 -45.26 6.85
CA ASP A 13 -12.29 -44.91 7.84
C ASP A 13 -11.40 -43.77 7.32
N GLU A 14 -11.68 -42.62 7.91
CA GLU A 14 -10.78 -41.49 8.21
C GLU A 14 -9.28 -41.77 8.14
N SER A 15 -8.70 -41.68 6.95
CA SER A 15 -7.25 -41.64 6.79
C SER A 15 -6.72 -40.22 7.02
N SER A 16 -6.28 -40.01 8.26
CA SER A 16 -5.29 -39.06 8.77
C SER A 16 -4.79 -37.99 7.79
N GLU A 17 -5.32 -36.77 7.92
CA GLU A 17 -4.68 -35.55 7.42
C GLU A 17 -3.47 -35.19 8.30
N SER A 18 -2.37 -35.90 8.11
CA SER A 18 -1.04 -35.44 8.53
C SER A 18 -0.52 -34.46 7.50
N GLY A 19 -1.11 -33.27 7.45
CA GLY A 19 -0.57 -32.14 6.71
C GLY A 19 0.42 -31.40 7.59
N ASP A 20 1.69 -31.83 7.62
CA ASP A 20 2.79 -31.04 8.15
C ASP A 20 2.71 -29.62 7.54
N GLU A 21 2.34 -28.63 8.36
CA GLU A 21 2.47 -27.21 8.04
C GLU A 21 3.95 -26.84 8.04
N ASN A 22 4.66 -27.35 7.05
CA ASN A 22 6.01 -26.93 6.78
C ASN A 22 5.91 -25.53 6.20
N GLN A 23 6.05 -24.52 7.08
CA GLN A 23 6.33 -23.12 6.78
C GLN A 23 7.70 -23.04 6.07
N ASN A 24 7.78 -23.69 4.92
CA ASN A 24 8.93 -23.63 4.06
C ASN A 24 8.96 -22.23 3.49
N ASN A 25 10.13 -21.65 3.64
CA ASN A 25 10.69 -20.61 2.81
C ASN A 25 10.60 -20.99 1.31
N VAL A 26 9.38 -21.09 0.76
CA VAL A 26 9.13 -21.41 -0.64
C VAL A 26 9.57 -20.20 -1.43
N GLU A 27 10.72 -20.37 -2.06
CA GLU A 27 11.31 -19.33 -2.86
C GLU A 27 10.53 -19.15 -4.16
N CYS A 28 10.11 -17.92 -4.45
CA CYS A 28 9.45 -17.61 -5.71
C CYS A 28 10.44 -17.69 -6.90
N SER A 29 10.21 -18.63 -7.81
CA SER A 29 11.06 -18.84 -8.99
C SER A 29 11.11 -17.64 -9.95
N HIS A 30 10.14 -16.73 -9.86
CA HIS A 30 10.03 -15.54 -10.71
C HIS A 30 11.00 -14.42 -10.33
N ILE A 31 11.60 -14.44 -9.14
CA ILE A 31 12.46 -13.37 -8.60
C ILE A 31 13.59 -13.00 -9.56
N ASN A 32 14.25 -13.99 -10.16
CA ASN A 32 15.40 -13.70 -11.03
C ASN A 32 15.01 -12.94 -12.29
N LYS A 33 13.85 -13.27 -12.87
CA LYS A 33 13.37 -12.66 -14.12
C LYS A 33 12.64 -11.34 -13.87
N ALA A 34 11.90 -11.25 -12.77
CA ALA A 34 11.00 -10.15 -12.45
C ALA A 34 11.64 -9.00 -11.65
N VAL A 35 12.83 -9.19 -11.08
CA VAL A 35 13.52 -8.14 -10.31
C VAL A 35 14.71 -7.59 -11.11
N ASP A 36 14.71 -6.29 -11.38
CA ASP A 36 15.80 -5.54 -11.99
C ASP A 36 16.01 -4.20 -11.26
N LEU A 37 16.83 -4.24 -10.22
CA LEU A 37 17.12 -3.07 -9.39
C LEU A 37 17.79 -1.93 -10.17
N GLN A 38 18.54 -2.21 -11.25
CA GLN A 38 19.20 -1.17 -12.03
C GLN A 38 18.19 -0.38 -12.84
N ARG A 39 17.23 -1.07 -13.48
CA ARG A 39 16.16 -0.43 -14.23
C ARG A 39 15.21 0.35 -13.31
N VAL A 40 14.86 -0.23 -12.17
CA VAL A 40 14.03 0.45 -11.15
C VAL A 40 14.72 1.71 -10.63
N LYS A 41 16.02 1.65 -10.32
CA LYS A 41 16.81 2.84 -9.90
C LYS A 41 16.76 3.95 -10.94
N LYS A 42 16.98 3.61 -12.21
CA LYS A 42 16.93 4.59 -13.31
C LYS A 42 15.55 5.23 -13.41
N SER A 43 14.49 4.43 -13.35
CA SER A 43 13.11 4.93 -13.37
C SER A 43 12.84 5.89 -12.22
N LEU A 44 13.18 5.51 -10.98
CA LEU A 44 12.95 6.35 -9.80
C LEU A 44 13.82 7.60 -9.74
N ASN A 45 14.97 7.61 -10.40
CA ASN A 45 15.78 8.83 -10.53
C ASN A 45 15.10 9.87 -11.44
N THR A 46 14.28 9.43 -12.40
CA THR A 46 13.55 10.30 -13.31
C THR A 46 12.18 10.69 -12.75
N THR A 47 11.41 9.73 -12.25
CA THR A 47 10.00 9.94 -11.85
C THR A 47 9.83 10.20 -10.35
N GLY A 48 10.79 9.76 -9.52
CA GLY A 48 10.60 9.73 -8.07
C GLY A 48 9.57 8.71 -7.61
N PHE A 49 9.23 8.76 -6.32
CA PHE A 49 8.10 8.03 -5.74
C PHE A 49 6.84 8.87 -5.88
N LEU A 50 5.80 8.29 -6.48
CA LEU A 50 4.52 8.95 -6.69
C LEU A 50 3.63 8.81 -5.44
N THR A 51 2.80 9.82 -5.23
CA THR A 51 1.73 9.79 -4.20
C THR A 51 0.44 9.21 -4.75
N ASP A 52 0.25 9.29 -6.06
CA ASP A 52 -0.99 8.96 -6.74
C ASP A 52 -0.72 8.16 -8.01
N CYS A 53 -1.63 7.27 -8.35
CA CYS A 53 -1.56 6.49 -9.58
C CYS A 53 -1.85 7.38 -10.80
N GLU A 54 -0.91 7.45 -11.75
CA GLU A 54 -1.05 8.26 -12.97
C GLU A 54 -2.21 7.83 -13.86
N GLU A 55 -2.52 6.53 -13.88
CA GLU A 55 -3.64 6.00 -14.65
C GLU A 55 -4.99 6.36 -14.02
N CYS A 56 -5.07 6.43 -12.69
CA CYS A 56 -6.28 6.91 -12.01
C CYS A 56 -6.57 8.38 -12.35
N LYS A 57 -5.54 9.22 -12.51
CA LYS A 57 -5.72 10.64 -12.85
C LYS A 57 -6.31 10.86 -14.24
N LYS A 58 -6.23 9.88 -15.13
CA LYS A 58 -6.73 9.96 -16.51
C LYS A 58 -8.22 9.64 -16.63
N LEU A 59 -8.82 9.05 -15.60
CA LEU A 59 -10.24 8.71 -15.59
C LEU A 59 -11.06 9.92 -15.15
N PRO A 60 -12.23 10.16 -15.76
CA PRO A 60 -13.15 11.17 -15.27
C PRO A 60 -13.55 10.83 -13.83
N VAL A 61 -13.54 11.83 -12.96
CA VAL A 61 -13.97 11.67 -11.57
C VAL A 61 -15.49 11.54 -11.58
N ASP A 62 -15.99 10.31 -11.53
CA ASP A 62 -17.38 10.07 -11.19
C ASP A 62 -17.55 10.52 -9.73
N ASN A 63 -18.27 11.64 -9.54
CA ASN A 63 -18.42 12.37 -8.27
C ASN A 63 -19.26 11.62 -7.20
N ASP A 64 -19.40 10.30 -7.30
CA ASP A 64 -20.32 9.50 -6.48
C ASP A 64 -19.61 8.28 -5.86
N MET A 65 -18.43 8.53 -5.27
CA MET A 65 -17.74 7.54 -4.44
C MET A 65 -17.46 8.21 -3.10
N GLY A 66 -18.41 8.00 -2.19
CA GLY A 66 -18.39 8.53 -0.83
C GLY A 66 -17.09 8.24 -0.09
N ASP A 67 -16.97 8.90 1.06
CA ASP A 67 -15.89 8.95 2.04
C ASP A 67 -15.43 7.57 2.55
N ILE A 68 -14.95 6.72 1.64
CA ILE A 68 -14.35 5.42 1.92
C ILE A 68 -12.85 5.65 1.84
N GLU A 69 -12.17 5.48 2.98
CA GLU A 69 -10.72 5.58 3.09
C GLU A 69 -10.08 4.45 2.28
N TYR A 70 -9.82 4.70 1.00
CA TYR A 70 -9.11 3.78 0.13
C TYR A 70 -7.64 3.76 0.51
N ASP A 71 -7.05 2.55 0.53
CA ASP A 71 -5.60 2.41 0.62
C ASP A 71 -4.94 3.18 -0.53
N LEU A 72 -4.28 4.28 -0.17
CA LEU A 72 -3.57 5.16 -1.09
C LEU A 72 -2.26 4.54 -1.58
N SER A 73 -1.89 3.38 -1.04
CA SER A 73 -0.65 2.67 -1.39
C SER A 73 -0.57 2.37 -2.88
N LEU A 74 0.61 2.65 -3.42
CA LEU A 74 0.98 2.24 -4.76
C LEU A 74 1.78 0.95 -4.71
N TRP A 75 1.73 0.24 -5.82
CA TRP A 75 2.54 -0.93 -6.10
C TRP A 75 3.56 -0.55 -7.15
N LEU A 76 4.84 -0.73 -6.79
CA LEU A 76 5.99 -0.45 -7.63
C LEU A 76 6.45 -1.75 -8.28
N CYS A 77 6.43 -1.81 -9.62
CA CYS A 77 6.95 -2.94 -10.37
C CYS A 77 8.46 -3.09 -10.17
N LEU A 78 8.89 -4.26 -9.71
CA LEU A 78 10.30 -4.55 -9.41
C LEU A 78 11.15 -4.80 -10.67
N LYS A 79 10.52 -4.86 -11.85
CA LYS A 79 11.21 -5.01 -13.13
C LYS A 79 11.53 -3.66 -13.79
N CYS A 80 10.57 -2.73 -13.79
CA CYS A 80 10.66 -1.52 -14.61
C CYS A 80 10.49 -0.21 -13.82
N GLY A 81 9.99 -0.25 -12.58
CA GLY A 81 9.75 0.92 -11.75
C GLY A 81 8.39 1.61 -11.97
N ASN A 82 7.47 1.01 -12.73
CA ASN A 82 6.12 1.53 -12.88
C ASN A 82 5.38 1.56 -11.52
N GLN A 83 4.64 2.62 -11.22
CA GLN A 83 3.90 2.81 -9.96
C GLN A 83 2.40 2.91 -10.23
N ALA A 84 1.65 1.95 -9.70
CA ALA A 84 0.23 1.82 -10.01
C ALA A 84 -0.60 1.46 -8.77
N CYS A 85 -1.90 1.80 -8.78
CA CYS A 85 -2.76 1.50 -7.64
C CYS A 85 -3.06 0.00 -7.52
N GLY A 86 -3.26 -0.43 -6.28
CA GLY A 86 -3.51 -1.83 -5.93
C GLY A 86 -4.93 -2.32 -6.18
N ARG A 87 -5.20 -3.51 -5.63
CA ARG A 87 -6.49 -4.22 -5.77
C ARG A 87 -7.67 -3.50 -5.11
N GLY A 88 -7.42 -2.71 -4.05
CA GLY A 88 -8.44 -1.92 -3.37
C GLY A 88 -8.91 -0.67 -4.12
N ARG A 89 -8.27 -0.33 -5.26
CA ARG A 89 -8.67 0.76 -6.16
C ARG A 89 -8.97 0.21 -7.55
N ASN A 90 -8.36 0.77 -8.59
CA ASN A 90 -8.65 0.45 -10.00
C ASN A 90 -7.78 -0.69 -10.57
N LYS A 91 -7.03 -1.41 -9.73
CA LYS A 91 -6.20 -2.57 -10.12
C LYS A 91 -5.19 -2.25 -11.23
N HIS A 92 -4.68 -1.02 -11.31
CA HIS A 92 -3.73 -0.64 -12.36
C HIS A 92 -2.41 -1.42 -12.27
N ALA A 93 -2.01 -1.85 -11.06
CA ALA A 93 -0.84 -2.71 -10.90
C ALA A 93 -1.03 -4.10 -11.53
N LEU A 94 -2.25 -4.66 -11.46
CA LEU A 94 -2.59 -5.91 -12.13
C LEU A 94 -2.65 -5.72 -13.65
N LYS A 95 -3.34 -4.66 -14.12
CA LYS A 95 -3.37 -4.32 -15.55
C LYS A 95 -1.98 -4.14 -16.14
N HIS A 96 -1.05 -3.55 -15.38
CA HIS A 96 0.34 -3.41 -15.80
C HIS A 96 1.03 -4.76 -16.06
N TYR A 97 0.74 -5.77 -15.23
CA TYR A 97 1.24 -7.13 -15.41
C TYR A 97 0.58 -7.83 -16.62
N ASP A 98 -0.73 -7.67 -16.80
CA ASP A 98 -1.49 -8.32 -17.89
C ASP A 98 -1.12 -7.81 -19.29
N ILE A 99 -0.59 -6.58 -19.39
CA ILE A 99 -0.09 -6.04 -20.66
C ILE A 99 1.10 -6.90 -21.12
N PRO A 100 1.11 -7.42 -22.37
CA PRO A 100 2.23 -8.17 -22.87
C PRO A 100 3.52 -7.33 -22.92
N HIS A 101 4.56 -7.81 -22.23
CA HIS A 101 5.90 -7.21 -22.23
C HIS A 101 6.91 -8.23 -22.72
N SER A 102 8.03 -7.75 -23.28
CA SER A 102 9.19 -8.60 -23.60
C SER A 102 9.89 -9.15 -22.35
N ASP A 103 9.64 -8.54 -21.20
CA ASP A 103 10.25 -8.79 -19.90
C ASP A 103 9.18 -9.28 -18.90
N SER A 104 9.56 -10.11 -17.93
CA SER A 104 8.64 -10.58 -16.89
C SER A 104 8.35 -9.47 -15.86
N HIS A 105 7.13 -8.92 -15.84
CA HIS A 105 6.68 -7.90 -14.88
C HIS A 105 5.86 -8.50 -13.72
N ALA A 106 6.10 -9.77 -13.41
CA ALA A 106 5.31 -10.56 -12.46
C ALA A 106 5.40 -10.11 -10.99
N MET A 107 6.34 -9.24 -10.60
CA MET A 107 6.55 -8.87 -9.20
C MET A 107 6.47 -7.36 -8.95
N CYS A 108 5.80 -6.99 -7.87
CA CYS A 108 5.70 -5.62 -7.41
C CYS A 108 5.79 -5.52 -5.88
N VAL A 109 6.19 -4.35 -5.38
CA VAL A 109 6.30 -4.06 -3.95
C VAL A 109 5.33 -2.95 -3.56
N ASN A 110 4.65 -3.10 -2.43
CA ASN A 110 3.80 -2.05 -1.88
C ASN A 110 4.66 -0.92 -1.29
N THR A 111 4.40 0.33 -1.65
CA THR A 111 5.23 1.49 -1.25
C THR A 111 4.98 1.98 0.17
N THR A 112 3.98 1.44 0.87
CA THR A 112 3.61 1.81 2.24
C THR A 112 4.06 0.74 3.23
N VAL A 113 3.61 -0.51 3.02
CA VAL A 113 3.89 -1.63 3.93
C VAL A 113 5.11 -2.45 3.52
N TRP A 114 5.65 -2.26 2.31
CA TRP A 114 6.84 -2.96 1.79
C TRP A 114 6.70 -4.48 1.64
N SER A 115 5.46 -4.99 1.60
CA SER A 115 5.17 -6.36 1.17
C SER A 115 5.35 -6.53 -0.34
N VAL A 116 5.65 -7.75 -0.78
CA VAL A 116 5.92 -8.05 -2.19
C VAL A 116 4.90 -9.05 -2.70
N TRP A 117 4.30 -8.74 -3.84
CA TRP A 117 3.36 -9.63 -4.50
C TRP A 117 3.94 -10.18 -5.79
N CYS A 118 3.71 -11.47 -6.05
CA CYS A 118 3.96 -12.08 -7.36
C CYS A 118 2.63 -12.45 -8.02
N TYR A 119 2.33 -11.84 -9.16
CA TYR A 119 1.10 -12.11 -9.90
C TYR A 119 1.07 -13.49 -10.55
N GLU A 120 2.21 -14.04 -10.97
CA GLU A 120 2.29 -15.37 -11.56
C GLU A 120 2.06 -16.48 -10.52
N CYS A 121 2.50 -16.26 -9.28
CA CYS A 121 2.20 -17.16 -8.16
C CYS A 121 0.83 -16.89 -7.53
N ASP A 122 0.23 -15.74 -7.86
CA ASP A 122 -0.91 -15.15 -7.16
C ASP A 122 -0.78 -15.18 -5.63
N ASP A 123 0.43 -14.88 -5.13
CA ASP A 123 0.74 -14.97 -3.70
C ASP A 123 1.76 -13.91 -3.24
N GLU A 124 1.80 -13.67 -1.94
CA GLU A 124 2.79 -12.82 -1.29
C GLU A 124 4.14 -13.54 -1.22
N VAL A 125 5.21 -12.84 -1.63
CA VAL A 125 6.56 -13.39 -1.64
C VAL A 125 7.31 -12.93 -0.40
N ASN A 126 7.81 -13.90 0.36
CA ASN A 126 8.64 -13.61 1.53
C ASN A 126 9.94 -12.89 1.12
N LEU A 127 10.18 -11.70 1.67
CA LEU A 127 11.37 -10.89 1.41
C LEU A 127 12.69 -11.60 1.73
N THR A 128 12.69 -12.52 2.71
CA THR A 128 13.89 -13.24 3.15
C THR A 128 14.22 -14.45 2.30
N CYS A 129 13.37 -14.84 1.33
CA CYS A 129 13.62 -16.03 0.53
C CYS A 129 14.83 -15.88 -0.41
N ARG A 130 15.14 -14.64 -0.86
CA ARG A 130 16.27 -14.34 -1.76
C ARG A 130 16.91 -13.00 -1.46
N ARG A 131 18.25 -13.00 -1.41
CA ARG A 131 19.07 -11.79 -1.24
C ARG A 131 18.78 -10.71 -2.28
N LYS A 132 18.62 -11.08 -3.56
CA LYS A 132 18.33 -10.13 -4.65
C LYS A 132 17.05 -9.33 -4.39
N LEU A 133 16.01 -10.00 -3.89
CA LEU A 133 14.73 -9.35 -3.56
C LEU A 133 14.88 -8.47 -2.32
N GLN A 134 15.47 -9.02 -1.26
CA GLN A 134 15.73 -8.31 -0.02
C GLN A 134 16.49 -7.00 -0.24
N GLU A 135 17.61 -7.05 -0.97
CA GLU A 135 18.45 -5.90 -1.28
C GLU A 135 17.71 -4.84 -2.11
N ALA A 136 16.86 -5.28 -3.05
CA ALA A 136 16.04 -4.37 -3.84
C ALA A 136 15.01 -3.63 -2.98
N VAL A 137 14.25 -4.34 -2.14
CA VAL A 137 13.23 -3.74 -1.29
C VAL A 137 13.83 -2.85 -0.21
N GLU A 138 14.93 -3.28 0.42
CA GLU A 138 15.67 -2.47 1.39
C GLU A 138 16.17 -1.15 0.77
N PHE A 139 16.72 -1.19 -0.45
CA PHE A 139 17.14 0.01 -1.16
C PHE A 139 15.96 0.96 -1.40
N LEU A 140 14.82 0.43 -1.86
CA LEU A 140 13.63 1.23 -2.14
C LEU A 140 13.07 1.88 -0.88
N ARG A 141 13.02 1.12 0.22
CA ARG A 141 12.58 1.60 1.53
C ARG A 141 13.41 2.78 2.02
N LYS A 142 14.74 2.62 2.04
CA LYS A 142 15.68 3.69 2.43
C LYS A 142 15.54 4.93 1.55
N ARG A 143 15.33 4.74 0.25
CA ARG A 143 15.15 5.85 -0.70
C ARG A 143 13.83 6.59 -0.45
N ALA A 144 12.75 5.88 -0.18
CA ALA A 144 11.46 6.48 0.14
C ALA A 144 11.49 7.26 1.47
N GLU A 145 12.13 6.71 2.51
CA GLU A 145 12.32 7.40 3.80
C GLU A 145 13.14 8.69 3.65
N SER A 146 14.24 8.62 2.89
CA SER A 146 15.09 9.79 2.58
C SER A 146 14.33 10.88 1.82
N ASN A 147 13.35 10.50 1.00
CA ASN A 147 12.48 11.46 0.30
C ASN A 147 11.43 12.08 1.24
N LYS A 148 10.89 11.33 2.21
CA LYS A 148 9.97 11.88 3.22
C LYS A 148 10.63 12.98 4.07
N ILE A 149 11.91 12.83 4.40
CA ILE A 149 12.68 13.84 5.16
C ILE A 149 12.81 15.16 4.37
N LYS A 150 12.89 15.12 3.04
CA LYS A 150 12.98 16.33 2.20
C LYS A 150 11.64 17.02 1.94
N GLN A 151 10.52 16.33 2.20
CA GLN A 151 9.16 16.85 2.00
C GLN A 151 8.51 17.34 3.30
N GLN A 152 9.22 17.32 4.43
CA GLN A 152 8.76 18.06 5.60
C GLN A 152 8.92 19.57 5.35
N PRO A 153 7.86 20.39 5.53
CA PRO A 153 8.04 21.82 5.67
C PRO A 153 8.94 22.05 6.88
N SER A 154 10.04 22.77 6.69
CA SER A 154 10.89 23.23 7.78
C SER A 154 10.05 24.08 8.74
N VAL A 155 9.61 23.50 9.86
CA VAL A 155 9.19 24.31 11.00
C VAL A 155 10.48 24.84 11.63
N PRO A 156 10.76 26.15 11.62
CA PRO A 156 11.94 26.67 12.28
C PRO A 156 11.85 26.37 13.79
N PRO A 157 12.98 26.08 14.47
CA PRO A 157 12.97 25.85 15.90
C PRO A 157 12.48 27.10 16.60
N ILE A 158 11.37 26.97 17.34
CA ILE A 158 10.89 27.98 18.26
C ILE A 158 11.95 28.13 19.35
N VAL A 159 12.62 29.28 19.38
CA VAL A 159 13.54 29.65 20.46
C VAL A 159 12.72 30.20 21.61
N ASP A 160 12.75 29.52 22.75
CA ASP A 160 12.16 29.96 24.01
C ASP A 160 13.11 30.90 24.79
N GLY A 161 12.55 32.01 25.29
CA GLY A 161 13.11 32.88 26.36
C GLY A 161 13.89 34.12 25.85
N ILE A 162 13.68 35.35 26.33
CA ILE A 162 13.35 35.81 27.68
C ILE A 162 12.65 37.20 27.64
N LEU A 163 11.73 37.35 28.60
CA LEU A 163 11.06 38.51 29.21
C LEU A 163 11.77 39.88 29.21
N ALA A 164 11.02 40.94 28.86
CA ALA A 164 11.07 42.24 29.56
C ALA A 164 9.75 43.05 29.38
N VAL A 165 9.10 43.31 30.52
CA VAL A 165 8.09 44.34 30.89
C VAL A 165 8.27 45.71 30.19
N ALA A 166 7.28 46.59 29.97
CA ALA A 166 6.12 46.97 30.78
C ALA A 166 5.05 47.76 29.98
N SER A 167 3.82 47.83 30.57
CA SER A 167 2.82 48.91 30.52
C SER A 167 2.24 49.33 29.14
N SER A 168 0.92 49.32 28.88
CA SER A 168 -0.14 50.02 29.61
C SER A 168 -1.52 49.60 29.09
N LEU A 169 -2.52 49.58 29.98
CA LEU A 169 -3.98 49.49 29.77
C LEU A 169 -4.51 50.70 28.94
N PRO A 170 -5.69 50.62 28.25
CA PRO A 170 -6.98 50.63 28.94
C PRO A 170 -8.14 49.79 28.36
N VAL A 171 -8.86 49.19 29.32
CA VAL A 171 -10.32 49.01 29.51
C VAL A 171 -11.28 49.45 28.38
N THR A 172 -12.08 48.49 27.88
CA THR A 172 -13.55 48.55 27.67
C THR A 172 -14.06 47.11 27.82
N GLY A 173 -15.13 46.73 28.54
CA GLY A 173 -16.36 47.42 28.91
C GLY A 173 -17.54 46.77 28.17
N SER A 174 -17.89 45.51 28.49
CA SER A 174 -19.13 44.88 27.97
C SER A 174 -19.81 44.07 29.07
N THR A 175 -20.78 44.70 29.73
CA THR A 175 -21.73 44.04 30.62
C THR A 175 -23.05 43.86 29.87
N GLY A 176 -23.50 42.61 29.80
CA GLY A 176 -24.81 42.26 29.27
C GLY A 176 -25.97 42.78 30.13
N ALA A 177 -27.13 42.94 29.49
CA ALA A 177 -28.42 43.08 30.15
C ALA A 177 -29.55 42.63 29.20
N MET A 178 -30.19 41.51 29.53
CA MET A 178 -31.63 41.28 29.28
C MET A 178 -32.42 42.16 30.26
N PRO A 179 -33.67 42.63 29.97
CA PRO A 179 -34.84 41.78 30.26
C PRO A 179 -36.18 42.04 29.50
N LYS A 180 -37.03 41.00 29.54
CA LYS A 180 -38.50 40.93 29.77
C LYS A 180 -39.53 41.59 28.80
N ILE A 181 -40.27 40.68 28.14
CA ILE A 181 -41.74 40.42 28.20
C ILE A 181 -42.69 41.63 28.40
N THR A 182 -43.66 41.82 27.49
CA THR A 182 -45.11 41.98 27.81
C THR A 182 -46.03 41.63 26.62
N ASN A 183 -47.23 41.16 26.98
CA ASN A 183 -48.33 40.58 26.23
C ASN A 183 -49.13 41.51 25.27
N SER A 184 -49.79 40.85 24.32
CA SER A 184 -51.19 40.93 23.88
C SER A 184 -51.94 42.28 23.86
N PHE A 185 -52.44 42.67 22.69
CA PHE A 185 -53.86 42.58 22.30
C PHE A 185 -54.00 42.62 20.78
#